data_AF-A0A126QJA5-F1
#
_entry.id   AF-A0A126QJA5-F1
#
_cell.length_a   1.000
_cell.length_b   1.000
_cell.length_c   1.000
_cell.angle_alpha   90.00
_cell.angle_beta   90.00
_cell.angle_gamma   90.00
#
_symmetry.space_group_name_H-M   'P 1'
#
loop_
_entity.id
_entity.type
_entity.pdbx_description
1 polymer ?
#
loop_
_entity_poly.entity_id
_entity_poly.type
_entity_poly.pdbx_seq_one_letter_code
_entity_poly.pdbx_strand_id
1 'polypeptide(L)'
;MQKNKPFDGDIHRPRSGDDLGRELRGRGSSQGEVRSMGPMPHPDFDPLSYILAHPETDFSDLDPVRHFAARPGTTLPPPLSSLFPGLDLHPYHASKSDSNLSEHDACTTKQSRRFALAETVSFAHNGNRYELKAPPAEAFRDRILSGEGFVFYKHPHGFWTCMRILNKAMHELRERLGTNTVSERELCNGAARLAWQLLENTPFRNLFIHNFMHDLAGYVRSPLRGNVWRGVAFKGYPTLDGRLFVFPDQDAENNDICRQQLDAFAECIAPSEELIDGTVMKRWVVSGGIKEFPTWIRDNPVAVVGPVWFSSLGSRMRLADFTLIRIAHTDSFAARFDILRRIRAFLDEKSGRKHPPVVLFHCGGSLACWLIFRLFPKYPRSLLLDFGQALLAWLLDEPWYGLTWKEIYLKAMIENMGLENLYRELAGPHYEPWLESAAEAIP
;
A
#
# COMPACT_ATOMS: atom_id res chain seq x y z
N MET A 1 9.33 22.67 49.63
CA MET A 1 9.67 23.27 48.34
C MET A 1 11.07 22.83 47.94
N GLN A 2 11.18 21.68 47.27
CA GLN A 2 12.40 21.19 46.66
C GLN A 2 12.08 21.00 45.18
N LYS A 3 12.86 21.66 44.32
CA LYS A 3 12.79 21.49 42.87
C LYS A 3 13.33 20.10 42.56
N ASN A 4 12.44 19.16 42.25
CA ASN A 4 12.82 17.83 41.79
C ASN A 4 13.43 17.93 40.40
N LYS A 5 14.63 17.36 40.27
CA LYS A 5 15.31 17.09 39.00
C LYS A 5 14.45 16.14 38.14
N PRO A 6 14.48 16.25 36.81
CA PRO A 6 13.83 15.28 35.95
C PRO A 6 14.55 13.93 36.01
N PHE A 7 13.75 12.89 35.85
CA PHE A 7 14.13 11.49 35.72
C PHE A 7 15.10 11.28 34.54
N ASP A 8 16.36 10.93 34.82
CA ASP A 8 17.21 10.16 33.91
C ASP A 8 16.85 8.68 34.13
N GLY A 9 15.79 8.24 33.44
CA GLY A 9 15.55 6.81 33.21
C GLY A 9 16.10 6.48 31.83
N ASP A 10 17.06 5.56 31.77
CA ASP A 10 17.62 4.99 30.55
C ASP A 10 16.52 4.36 29.68
N ILE A 11 15.85 5.21 28.90
CA ILE A 11 15.14 4.83 27.69
C ILE A 11 16.25 4.53 26.69
N HIS A 12 16.25 3.29 26.18
CA HIS A 12 17.09 2.87 25.06
C HIS A 12 17.18 3.98 24.01
N ARG A 13 18.29 4.73 24.00
CA ARG A 13 18.63 5.60 22.88
C ARG A 13 18.74 4.69 21.65
N PRO A 14 18.02 4.96 20.55
CA PRO A 14 18.29 4.26 19.31
C PRO A 14 19.74 4.55 18.94
N ARG A 15 20.50 3.49 18.67
CA ARG A 15 21.83 3.61 18.05
C ARG A 15 21.69 4.52 16.83
N SER A 16 22.63 5.44 16.67
CA SER A 16 22.70 6.35 15.53
C SER A 16 22.54 5.58 14.21
N GLY A 17 21.86 6.21 13.25
CA GLY A 17 21.46 5.62 11.96
C GLY A 17 22.57 5.09 11.06
N ASP A 18 23.83 5.08 11.52
CA ASP A 18 24.98 4.55 10.79
C ASP A 18 25.20 3.03 11.00
N ASP A 19 24.65 2.42 12.06
CA ASP A 19 24.87 1.00 12.35
C ASP A 19 23.91 0.04 11.61
N LEU A 20 22.73 0.52 11.21
CA LEU A 20 21.76 -0.28 10.42
C LEU A 20 22.18 -0.43 8.94
N GLY A 21 23.08 0.43 8.45
CA GLY A 21 23.62 0.37 7.09
C GLY A 21 24.72 -0.67 6.88
N ARG A 22 25.33 -1.18 7.96
CA ARG A 22 26.46 -2.14 7.88
C ARG A 22 26.05 -3.60 8.08
N GLU A 23 24.97 -3.90 8.80
CA GLU A 23 24.49 -5.30 8.96
C GLU A 23 23.78 -5.87 7.73
N LEU A 24 23.30 -5.03 6.80
CA LEU A 24 22.67 -5.49 5.55
C LEU A 24 23.64 -5.64 4.36
N ARG A 25 24.95 -5.43 4.56
CA ARG A 25 25.99 -5.59 3.51
C ARG A 25 26.89 -6.81 3.69
N GLY A 26 26.61 -7.66 4.68
CA GLY A 26 27.43 -8.82 4.99
C GLY A 26 26.83 -10.15 4.56
N ARG A 27 27.39 -10.75 3.51
CA ARG A 27 27.33 -12.18 3.13
C ARG A 27 26.05 -12.70 2.48
N GLY A 28 26.18 -12.98 1.18
CA GLY A 28 25.21 -13.74 0.41
C GLY A 28 25.47 -13.62 -1.09
N SER A 29 26.71 -13.91 -1.54
CA SER A 29 27.01 -14.12 -2.96
C SER A 29 26.35 -15.41 -3.44
N SER A 30 25.05 -15.37 -3.72
CA SER A 30 24.42 -16.32 -4.63
C SER A 30 24.65 -15.81 -6.05
N GLN A 31 25.77 -16.22 -6.64
CA GLN A 31 25.93 -16.22 -8.08
C GLN A 31 24.78 -17.03 -8.69
N GLY A 32 23.97 -16.44 -9.59
CA GLY A 32 23.03 -17.24 -10.39
C GLY A 32 21.81 -16.54 -10.97
N GLU A 33 21.41 -15.38 -10.47
CA GLU A 33 20.39 -14.56 -11.14
C GLU A 33 20.92 -13.15 -11.27
N VAL A 34 21.29 -12.76 -12.50
CA VAL A 34 21.35 -11.35 -12.85
C VAL A 34 19.97 -10.79 -12.50
N ARG A 35 19.87 -10.05 -11.39
CA ARG A 35 18.66 -9.34 -11.01
C ARG A 35 18.35 -8.38 -12.14
N SER A 36 17.55 -8.82 -13.12
CA SER A 36 17.09 -7.91 -14.16
C SER A 36 16.37 -6.78 -13.43
N MET A 37 16.79 -5.53 -13.64
CA MET A 37 16.15 -4.35 -13.04
C MET A 37 14.76 -4.10 -13.68
N GLY A 38 14.09 -5.16 -14.15
CA GLY A 38 12.91 -5.10 -15.02
C GLY A 38 13.15 -4.21 -16.24
N PRO A 39 12.25 -3.27 -16.55
CA PRO A 39 12.32 -2.40 -17.72
C PRO A 39 13.22 -1.17 -17.50
N MET A 40 13.94 -1.11 -16.37
CA MET A 40 14.88 -0.03 -16.12
C MET A 40 16.02 -0.14 -17.14
N PRO A 41 16.42 0.97 -17.76
CA PRO A 41 17.44 0.93 -18.78
C PRO A 41 18.79 0.65 -18.14
N HIS A 42 19.81 0.42 -18.97
CA HIS A 42 21.18 0.53 -18.49
C HIS A 42 21.39 1.96 -17.96
N PRO A 43 22.14 2.16 -16.85
CA PRO A 43 22.43 3.51 -16.35
C PRO A 43 22.99 4.48 -17.40
N ASP A 44 23.71 3.92 -18.38
CA ASP A 44 24.36 4.69 -19.44
C ASP A 44 23.47 4.91 -20.69
N PHE A 45 22.38 4.16 -20.88
CA PHE A 45 21.58 4.25 -22.10
C PHE A 45 20.11 3.90 -21.89
N ASP A 46 19.24 4.90 -22.11
CA ASP A 46 17.80 4.71 -22.25
C ASP A 46 17.38 4.87 -23.72
N PRO A 47 16.89 3.80 -24.39
CA PRO A 47 16.44 3.88 -25.77
C PRO A 47 15.37 4.94 -26.01
N LEU A 48 14.45 5.17 -25.06
CA LEU A 48 13.39 6.18 -25.24
C LEU A 48 13.92 7.60 -25.11
N SER A 49 14.81 7.86 -24.13
CA SER A 49 15.49 9.16 -24.06
C SER A 49 16.26 9.44 -25.34
N TYR A 50 16.91 8.42 -25.89
CA TYR A 50 17.70 8.55 -27.11
C TYR A 50 16.83 8.87 -28.33
N ILE A 51 15.71 8.18 -28.51
CA ILE A 51 14.72 8.46 -29.56
C ILE A 51 14.22 9.91 -29.46
N LEU A 52 13.82 10.34 -28.25
CA LEU A 52 13.32 11.70 -28.01
C LEU A 52 14.37 12.79 -28.25
N ALA A 53 15.66 12.49 -28.04
CA ALA A 53 16.75 13.42 -28.27
C ALA A 53 17.17 13.52 -29.75
N HIS A 54 16.69 12.62 -30.61
CA HIS A 54 17.00 12.57 -32.04
C HIS A 54 15.73 12.47 -32.90
N PRO A 55 14.81 13.46 -32.81
CA PRO A 55 13.54 13.42 -33.52
C PRO A 55 13.67 13.43 -35.05
N GLU A 56 14.85 13.78 -35.57
CA GLU A 56 15.17 13.74 -37.00
C GLU A 56 15.38 12.33 -37.55
N THR A 57 15.55 11.33 -36.67
CA THR A 57 15.83 9.94 -37.06
C THR A 57 14.55 9.11 -36.99
N ASP A 58 14.24 8.39 -38.08
CA ASP A 58 13.15 7.42 -38.09
C ASP A 58 13.62 6.11 -37.41
N PHE A 59 13.07 5.84 -36.23
CA PHE A 59 13.35 4.63 -35.45
C PHE A 59 12.32 3.51 -35.67
N SER A 60 11.40 3.63 -36.64
CA SER A 60 10.40 2.59 -36.93
C SER A 60 11.04 1.25 -37.29
N ASP A 61 12.14 1.27 -38.06
CA ASP A 61 12.90 0.09 -38.49
C ASP A 61 14.36 0.07 -37.99
N LEU A 62 14.76 1.05 -37.15
CA LEU A 62 16.13 1.23 -36.70
C LEU A 62 16.27 0.99 -35.18
N ASP A 63 17.19 0.09 -34.81
CA ASP A 63 17.54 -0.16 -33.40
C ASP A 63 18.29 1.06 -32.80
N PRO A 64 17.72 1.73 -31.77
CA PRO A 64 18.34 2.90 -31.13
C PRO A 64 19.76 2.65 -30.61
N VAL A 65 20.05 1.44 -30.12
CA VAL A 65 21.39 1.10 -29.59
C VAL A 65 22.39 1.02 -30.72
N ARG A 66 22.01 0.44 -31.86
CA ARG A 66 22.88 0.37 -33.04
C ARG A 66 23.14 1.74 -33.63
N HIS A 67 22.13 2.60 -33.68
CA HIS A 67 22.28 3.98 -34.13
C HIS A 67 23.23 4.77 -33.23
N PHE A 68 23.11 4.63 -31.90
CA PHE A 68 24.04 5.24 -30.94
C PHE A 68 25.47 4.74 -31.12
N ALA A 69 25.66 3.41 -31.23
CA ALA A 69 26.99 2.80 -31.39
C ALA A 69 27.69 3.19 -32.70
N ALA A 70 26.93 3.48 -33.76
CA ALA A 70 27.46 3.90 -35.06
C ALA A 70 27.96 5.36 -35.09
N ARG A 71 27.69 6.15 -34.05
CA ARG A 71 28.03 7.59 -33.99
C ARG A 71 29.14 7.83 -32.95
N PRO A 72 30.43 7.67 -33.31
CA PRO A 72 31.54 7.93 -32.39
C PRO A 72 31.52 9.40 -31.93
N GLY A 73 31.68 9.62 -30.62
CA GLY A 73 31.68 10.95 -30.01
C GLY A 73 30.31 11.48 -29.59
N THR A 74 29.23 10.69 -29.73
CA THR A 74 27.90 11.08 -29.24
C THR A 74 27.85 11.10 -27.72
N THR A 75 27.32 12.19 -27.14
CA THR A 75 27.06 12.29 -25.71
C THR A 75 25.94 11.33 -25.29
N LEU A 76 25.99 10.84 -24.05
CA LEU A 76 24.90 10.00 -23.52
C LEU A 76 23.57 10.75 -23.59
N PRO A 77 22.46 10.06 -23.90
CA PRO A 77 21.16 10.70 -23.93
C PRO A 77 20.81 11.26 -22.54
N PRO A 78 20.15 12.41 -22.47
CA PRO A 78 19.79 12.99 -21.19
C PRO A 78 18.72 12.13 -20.47
N PRO A 79 18.60 12.23 -19.14
CA PRO A 79 17.53 11.54 -18.41
C PRO A 79 16.15 11.92 -18.94
N LEU A 80 15.21 10.97 -19.01
CA LEU A 80 13.82 11.23 -19.45
C LEU A 80 13.22 12.44 -18.73
N SER A 81 13.37 12.56 -17.41
CA SER A 81 12.84 13.70 -16.65
C SER A 81 13.29 15.07 -17.19
N SER A 82 14.52 15.19 -17.67
CA SER A 82 15.04 16.45 -18.22
C SER A 82 14.47 16.80 -19.59
N LEU A 83 13.95 15.80 -20.32
CA LEU A 83 13.26 16.01 -21.58
C LEU A 83 11.83 16.51 -21.36
N PHE A 84 11.25 16.41 -20.17
CA PHE A 84 9.88 16.85 -19.86
C PHE A 84 9.87 18.01 -18.84
N PRO A 85 10.48 19.17 -19.15
CA PRO A 85 10.45 20.31 -18.24
C PRO A 85 9.00 20.80 -18.09
N GLY A 86 8.52 20.84 -16.84
CA GLY A 86 7.16 21.27 -16.51
C GLY A 86 6.12 20.14 -16.40
N LEU A 87 6.48 18.89 -16.70
CA LEU A 87 5.58 17.77 -16.41
C LEU A 87 5.51 17.54 -14.89
N ASP A 88 4.41 17.97 -14.30
CA ASP A 88 4.13 17.71 -12.90
C ASP A 88 3.35 16.41 -12.69
N LEU A 89 3.96 15.47 -11.96
CA LEU A 89 3.35 14.19 -11.56
C LEU A 89 3.00 14.15 -10.07
N HIS A 90 2.83 15.31 -9.43
CA HIS A 90 2.59 15.43 -7.99
C HIS A 90 1.60 14.38 -7.47
N PRO A 91 2.00 13.51 -6.53
CA PRO A 91 1.18 12.36 -6.12
C PRO A 91 0.15 12.73 -5.04
N TYR A 92 0.30 13.88 -4.38
CA TYR A 92 -0.57 14.27 -3.28
C TYR A 92 -1.77 15.05 -3.78
N HIS A 93 -2.91 14.81 -3.13
CA HIS A 93 -4.01 15.77 -3.09
C HIS A 93 -3.47 17.07 -2.51
N ALA A 94 -3.82 18.21 -3.09
CA ALA A 94 -3.59 19.50 -2.47
C ALA A 94 -4.45 19.59 -1.20
N SER A 95 -4.04 18.97 -0.10
CA SER A 95 -4.60 19.34 1.18
C SER A 95 -4.18 20.79 1.38
N LYS A 96 -5.13 21.73 1.46
CA LYS A 96 -4.83 23.04 2.04
C LYS A 96 -4.03 22.80 3.31
N SER A 97 -2.86 23.42 3.42
CA SER A 97 -1.98 23.35 4.59
C SER A 97 -2.70 23.65 5.91
N ASP A 98 -3.88 24.26 5.82
CA ASP A 98 -4.62 24.79 6.96
C ASP A 98 -5.83 23.93 7.35
N SER A 99 -6.14 22.83 6.64
CA SER A 99 -7.25 21.95 7.03
C SER A 99 -6.80 20.91 8.06
N ASN A 100 -7.19 21.10 9.32
CA ASN A 100 -7.00 20.11 10.37
C ASN A 100 -7.90 18.88 10.09
N LEU A 101 -7.31 17.86 9.47
CA LEU A 101 -7.97 16.60 9.12
C LEU A 101 -8.57 15.89 10.33
N SER A 102 -7.85 15.93 11.46
CA SER A 102 -8.29 15.31 12.71
C SER A 102 -9.58 15.93 13.22
N GLU A 103 -9.70 17.26 13.17
CA GLU A 103 -10.92 17.97 13.57
C GLU A 103 -12.07 17.72 12.60
N HIS A 104 -11.80 17.78 11.29
CA HIS A 104 -12.81 17.60 10.26
C HIS A 104 -13.49 16.21 10.38
N ASP A 105 -12.70 15.15 10.57
CA ASP A 105 -13.18 13.77 10.59
C ASP A 105 -13.35 13.18 12.00
N ALA A 106 -13.21 14.03 13.03
CA ALA A 106 -13.38 13.65 14.41
C ALA A 106 -14.72 12.94 14.64
N CYS A 107 -14.70 11.85 15.40
CA CYS A 107 -15.92 11.23 15.87
C CYS A 107 -15.77 10.69 17.29
N THR A 108 -16.88 10.66 18.01
CA THR A 108 -16.94 10.00 19.33
C THR A 108 -16.86 8.48 19.18
N THR A 109 -16.39 7.77 20.21
CA THR A 109 -16.44 6.30 20.28
C THR A 109 -17.84 5.74 19.99
N LYS A 110 -18.89 6.45 20.43
CA LYS A 110 -20.28 6.04 20.19
C LYS A 110 -20.67 6.15 18.71
N GLN A 111 -20.30 7.23 18.04
CA GLN A 111 -20.55 7.40 16.60
C GLN A 111 -19.77 6.38 15.77
N SER A 112 -18.53 6.10 16.16
CA SER A 112 -17.63 5.22 15.42
C SER A 112 -18.11 3.75 15.35
N ARG A 113 -18.95 3.31 16.32
CA ARG A 113 -19.64 2.01 16.28
C ARG A 113 -20.52 1.82 15.04
N ARG A 114 -20.98 2.91 14.42
CA ARG A 114 -21.73 2.85 13.15
C ARG A 114 -20.92 2.19 12.03
N PHE A 115 -19.58 2.25 12.07
CA PHE A 115 -18.74 1.59 11.06
C PHE A 115 -18.84 0.06 11.06
N ALA A 116 -19.40 -0.56 12.11
CA ALA A 116 -19.69 -2.00 12.14
C ALA A 116 -20.89 -2.38 11.26
N LEU A 117 -21.78 -1.44 10.96
CA LEU A 117 -22.99 -1.70 10.19
C LEU A 117 -22.65 -1.98 8.73
N ALA A 118 -23.44 -2.87 8.13
CA ALA A 118 -23.43 -3.09 6.70
C ALA A 118 -23.79 -1.78 5.98
N GLU A 119 -22.98 -1.40 4.99
CA GLU A 119 -23.17 -0.16 4.24
C GLU A 119 -22.83 -0.40 2.76
N THR A 120 -23.46 0.37 1.87
CA THR A 120 -23.11 0.40 0.45
C THR A 120 -22.94 1.84 0.04
N VAL A 121 -21.75 2.19 -0.44
CA VAL A 121 -21.46 3.50 -1.05
C VAL A 121 -21.68 3.37 -2.54
N SER A 122 -22.64 4.11 -3.08
CA SER A 122 -22.92 4.18 -4.52
C SER A 122 -22.36 5.47 -5.11
N PHE A 123 -21.77 5.40 -6.29
CA PHE A 123 -21.34 6.58 -7.04
C PHE A 123 -21.52 6.39 -8.54
N ALA A 124 -21.64 7.48 -9.28
CA ALA A 124 -21.77 7.47 -10.74
C ALA A 124 -20.49 8.06 -11.37
N HIS A 125 -20.02 7.45 -12.45
CA HIS A 125 -18.88 7.94 -13.22
C HIS A 125 -19.01 7.50 -14.69
N ASN A 126 -18.79 8.43 -15.64
CA ASN A 126 -18.90 8.19 -17.08
C ASN A 126 -20.18 7.43 -17.50
N GLY A 127 -21.33 7.83 -16.95
CA GLY A 127 -22.64 7.24 -17.24
C GLY A 127 -22.91 5.88 -16.59
N ASN A 128 -21.94 5.33 -15.85
CA ASN A 128 -22.07 4.06 -15.14
C ASN A 128 -22.27 4.28 -13.64
N ARG A 129 -22.93 3.32 -12.97
CA ARG A 129 -23.09 3.29 -11.51
C ARG A 129 -22.24 2.18 -10.91
N TYR A 130 -21.50 2.50 -9.86
CA TYR A 130 -20.64 1.58 -9.12
C TYR A 130 -21.06 1.53 -7.65
N GLU A 131 -20.80 0.40 -7.00
CA GLU A 131 -21.13 0.17 -5.60
C GLU A 131 -19.96 -0.45 -4.85
N LEU A 132 -19.61 0.13 -3.70
CA LEU A 132 -18.64 -0.42 -2.76
C LEU A 132 -19.38 -0.90 -1.50
N LYS A 133 -19.33 -2.20 -1.25
CA LYS A 133 -20.01 -2.83 -0.11
C LYS A 133 -19.08 -2.92 1.10
N ALA A 134 -19.51 -2.43 2.25
CA ALA A 134 -18.89 -2.73 3.53
C ALA A 134 -19.76 -3.79 4.24
N PRO A 135 -19.43 -5.08 4.15
CA PRO A 135 -20.17 -6.11 4.86
C PRO A 135 -20.01 -5.98 6.38
N PRO A 136 -20.92 -6.57 7.17
CA PRO A 136 -20.75 -6.66 8.61
C PRO A 136 -19.57 -7.60 8.94
N ALA A 137 -18.94 -7.42 10.10
CA ALA A 137 -17.76 -8.20 10.49
C ALA A 137 -18.04 -9.70 10.65
N GLU A 138 -19.29 -10.07 10.93
CA GLU A 138 -19.77 -11.45 11.02
C GLU A 138 -19.57 -12.19 9.68
N ALA A 139 -19.80 -11.52 8.54
CA ALA A 139 -19.58 -12.13 7.24
C ALA A 139 -18.10 -12.48 7.01
N PHE A 140 -17.18 -11.68 7.57
CA PHE A 140 -15.74 -11.95 7.51
C PHE A 140 -15.34 -13.07 8.47
N ARG A 141 -15.88 -13.06 9.70
CA ARG A 141 -15.71 -14.14 10.68
C ARG A 141 -16.14 -15.48 10.08
N ASP A 142 -17.32 -15.54 9.49
CA ASP A 142 -17.89 -16.79 8.99
C ASP A 142 -17.03 -17.36 7.84
N ARG A 143 -16.40 -16.52 7.02
CA ARG A 143 -15.41 -16.96 6.01
C ARG A 143 -14.15 -17.53 6.64
N ILE A 144 -13.61 -16.89 7.68
CA ILE A 144 -12.43 -17.40 8.41
C ILE A 144 -12.74 -18.75 9.07
N LEU A 145 -13.89 -18.86 9.73
CA LEU A 145 -14.29 -20.05 10.48
C LEU A 145 -14.78 -21.21 9.58
N SER A 146 -15.10 -20.95 8.31
CA SER A 146 -15.48 -21.99 7.34
C SER A 146 -14.40 -23.07 7.16
N GLY A 147 -13.12 -22.72 7.43
CA GLY A 147 -11.97 -23.60 7.16
C GLY A 147 -11.61 -23.71 5.68
N GLU A 148 -12.36 -23.04 4.80
CA GLU A 148 -12.02 -22.90 3.39
C GLU A 148 -10.96 -21.81 3.20
N GLY A 149 -10.19 -21.89 2.10
CA GLY A 149 -9.30 -20.79 1.76
C GLY A 149 -10.10 -19.54 1.38
N PHE A 150 -9.58 -18.39 1.75
CA PHE A 150 -10.25 -17.10 1.56
C PHE A 150 -9.22 -16.00 1.34
N VAL A 151 -9.52 -15.10 0.42
CA VAL A 151 -8.66 -13.97 0.10
C VAL A 151 -9.39 -12.67 0.32
N PHE A 152 -8.74 -11.74 1.01
CA PHE A 152 -9.08 -10.33 0.97
C PHE A 152 -7.88 -9.55 0.47
N TYR A 153 -8.01 -8.93 -0.71
CA TYR A 153 -7.02 -7.98 -1.23
C TYR A 153 -7.70 -6.68 -1.57
N LYS A 154 -6.96 -5.57 -1.61
CA LYS A 154 -7.51 -4.27 -2.00
C LYS A 154 -6.60 -3.51 -2.96
N HIS A 155 -7.23 -2.67 -3.77
CA HIS A 155 -6.56 -1.61 -4.51
C HIS A 155 -6.70 -0.30 -3.69
N PRO A 156 -5.65 0.10 -2.95
CA PRO A 156 -5.72 1.28 -2.08
C PRO A 156 -5.72 2.58 -2.90
N HIS A 157 -6.03 3.71 -2.25
CA HIS A 157 -6.03 5.03 -2.91
C HIS A 157 -4.70 5.35 -3.60
N GLY A 158 -3.58 5.00 -2.97
CA GLY A 158 -2.25 5.18 -3.57
C GLY A 158 -2.02 4.36 -4.85
N PHE A 159 -2.74 3.25 -5.05
CA PHE A 159 -2.72 2.52 -6.33
C PHE A 159 -3.37 3.34 -7.44
N TRP A 160 -4.55 3.92 -7.19
CA TRP A 160 -5.25 4.75 -8.18
C TRP A 160 -4.49 6.04 -8.48
N THR A 161 -3.83 6.64 -7.48
CA THR A 161 -2.86 7.72 -7.71
C THR A 161 -1.75 7.32 -8.68
N CYS A 162 -1.19 6.12 -8.53
CA CYS A 162 -0.13 5.65 -9.42
C CYS A 162 -0.63 5.35 -10.83
N MET A 163 -1.85 4.82 -10.98
CA MET A 163 -2.47 4.61 -12.29
C MET A 163 -2.69 5.96 -13.01
N ARG A 164 -3.18 6.97 -12.30
CA ARG A 164 -3.29 8.35 -12.82
C ARG A 164 -1.94 8.88 -13.29
N ILE A 165 -0.91 8.80 -12.44
CA ILE A 165 0.45 9.26 -12.77
C ILE A 165 0.98 8.55 -14.01
N LEU A 166 0.79 7.23 -14.09
CA LEU A 166 1.22 6.43 -15.23
C LEU A 166 0.49 6.85 -16.51
N ASN A 167 -0.84 7.00 -16.46
CA ASN A 167 -1.65 7.44 -17.61
C ASN A 167 -1.22 8.83 -18.09
N LYS A 168 -0.98 9.78 -17.16
CA LYS A 168 -0.48 11.12 -17.48
C LYS A 168 0.90 11.05 -18.16
N ALA A 169 1.84 10.30 -17.59
CA ALA A 169 3.17 10.13 -18.19
C ALA A 169 3.12 9.44 -19.56
N MET A 170 2.24 8.44 -19.74
CA MET A 170 2.03 7.77 -21.03
C MET A 170 1.47 8.73 -22.09
N HIS A 171 0.52 9.59 -21.72
CA HIS A 171 -0.05 10.59 -22.62
C HIS A 171 1.04 11.54 -23.12
N GLU A 172 1.81 12.13 -22.21
CA GLU A 172 2.91 13.06 -22.53
C GLU A 172 3.99 12.42 -23.41
N LEU A 173 4.39 11.17 -23.09
CA LEU A 173 5.34 10.44 -23.92
C LEU A 173 4.79 10.19 -25.32
N ARG A 174 3.51 9.84 -25.45
CA ARG A 174 2.86 9.57 -26.74
C ARG A 174 2.77 10.83 -27.60
N GLU A 175 2.46 11.98 -27.01
CA GLU A 175 2.43 13.26 -27.72
C GLU A 175 3.80 13.64 -28.29
N ARG A 176 4.88 13.36 -27.55
CA ARG A 176 6.24 13.70 -28.00
C ARG A 176 6.85 12.69 -28.97
N LEU A 177 6.60 11.41 -28.77
CA LEU A 177 7.12 10.35 -29.64
C LEU A 177 6.38 10.28 -30.98
N GLY A 178 5.14 10.76 -31.05
CA GLY A 178 4.25 10.52 -32.17
C GLY A 178 3.58 9.15 -32.10
N THR A 179 2.56 8.94 -32.94
CA THR A 179 1.84 7.67 -33.02
C THR A 179 2.69 6.59 -33.70
N ASN A 180 2.64 5.36 -33.19
CA ASN A 180 3.30 4.16 -33.73
C ASN A 180 4.85 4.12 -33.67
N THR A 181 5.52 5.12 -33.09
CA THR A 181 6.98 5.10 -32.91
C THR A 181 7.46 4.02 -31.96
N VAL A 182 6.65 3.68 -30.95
CA VAL A 182 6.95 2.64 -29.96
C VAL A 182 5.71 1.80 -29.69
N SER A 183 5.91 0.55 -29.27
CA SER A 183 4.81 -0.31 -28.84
C SER A 183 4.15 0.22 -27.55
N GLU A 184 2.90 -0.16 -27.30
CA GLU A 184 2.19 0.23 -26.07
C GLU A 184 2.93 -0.25 -24.80
N ARG A 185 3.62 -1.39 -24.89
CA ARG A 185 4.46 -1.91 -23.82
C ARG A 185 5.67 -1.03 -23.56
N GLU A 186 6.35 -0.58 -24.60
CA GLU A 186 7.49 0.33 -24.49
C GLU A 186 7.06 1.70 -23.96
N LEU A 187 5.91 2.21 -24.40
CA LEU A 187 5.32 3.43 -23.89
C LEU A 187 5.01 3.32 -22.39
N CYS A 188 4.36 2.23 -21.96
CA CYS A 188 4.05 1.98 -20.56
C CYS A 188 5.34 1.89 -19.71
N ASN A 189 6.36 1.19 -20.21
CA ASN A 189 7.66 1.10 -19.55
C ASN A 189 8.34 2.47 -19.45
N GLY A 190 8.31 3.27 -20.52
CA GLY A 190 8.82 4.63 -20.54
C GLY A 190 8.14 5.53 -19.54
N ALA A 191 6.81 5.43 -19.44
CA ALA A 191 6.01 6.21 -18.50
C ALA A 191 6.33 5.84 -17.05
N ALA A 192 6.49 4.56 -16.75
CA ALA A 192 6.92 4.12 -15.42
C ALA A 192 8.32 4.66 -15.07
N ARG A 193 9.26 4.65 -16.03
CA ARG A 193 10.60 5.23 -15.83
C ARG A 193 10.55 6.74 -15.63
N LEU A 194 9.80 7.45 -16.46
CA LEU A 194 9.61 8.90 -16.34
C LEU A 194 9.01 9.27 -14.98
N ALA A 195 7.98 8.55 -14.55
CA ALA A 195 7.40 8.70 -13.21
C ALA A 195 8.42 8.42 -12.10
N TRP A 196 9.19 7.33 -12.22
CA TRP A 196 10.25 7.00 -11.26
C TRP A 196 11.32 8.09 -11.12
N GLN A 197 11.71 8.74 -12.24
CA GLN A 197 12.69 9.83 -12.23
C GLN A 197 12.11 11.13 -11.66
N LEU A 198 10.89 11.51 -12.05
CA LEU A 198 10.24 12.75 -11.59
C LEU A 198 9.82 12.69 -10.11
N LEU A 199 9.61 11.48 -9.58
CA LEU A 199 9.16 11.26 -8.21
C LEU A 199 10.28 10.90 -7.23
N GLU A 200 11.54 11.23 -7.55
CA GLU A 200 12.74 10.80 -6.81
C GLU A 200 12.66 11.02 -5.28
N ASN A 201 12.04 12.12 -4.86
CA ASN A 201 11.91 12.53 -3.46
C ASN A 201 10.59 12.08 -2.80
N THR A 202 9.86 11.15 -3.41
CA THR A 202 8.57 10.70 -2.91
C THR A 202 8.56 9.21 -2.58
N PRO A 203 7.75 8.75 -1.62
CA PRO A 203 7.59 7.32 -1.34
C PRO A 203 6.98 6.55 -2.54
N PHE A 204 6.29 7.25 -3.45
CA PHE A 204 5.64 6.66 -4.61
C PHE A 204 6.62 6.15 -5.67
N ARG A 205 7.85 6.67 -5.69
CA ARG A 205 8.93 6.24 -6.60
C ARG A 205 9.03 4.72 -6.70
N ASN A 206 9.02 4.04 -5.56
CA ASN A 206 9.23 2.61 -5.46
C ASN A 206 8.10 1.75 -6.05
N LEU A 207 6.95 2.33 -6.39
CA LEU A 207 5.87 1.63 -7.09
C LEU A 207 6.18 1.46 -8.58
N PHE A 208 7.04 2.31 -9.16
CA PHE A 208 7.34 2.31 -10.59
C PHE A 208 8.55 1.44 -10.97
N ILE A 209 9.16 0.74 -10.02
CA ILE A 209 10.32 -0.11 -10.28
C ILE A 209 9.90 -1.45 -10.91
N HIS A 210 10.78 -2.02 -11.74
CA HIS A 210 10.76 -3.44 -12.13
C HIS A 210 9.39 -3.96 -12.64
N ASN A 211 8.66 -3.21 -13.49
CA ASN A 211 7.33 -3.58 -14.01
C ASN A 211 6.23 -3.74 -12.94
N PHE A 212 6.42 -3.27 -11.71
CA PHE A 212 5.48 -3.54 -10.64
C PHE A 212 4.07 -3.01 -10.92
N MET A 213 3.94 -1.75 -11.38
CA MET A 213 2.64 -1.20 -11.76
C MET A 213 2.03 -1.90 -12.97
N HIS A 214 2.84 -2.37 -13.92
CA HIS A 214 2.35 -3.12 -15.08
C HIS A 214 1.72 -4.44 -14.65
N ASP A 215 2.41 -5.21 -13.79
CA ASP A 215 1.88 -6.44 -13.21
C ASP A 215 0.56 -6.18 -12.50
N LEU A 216 0.51 -5.15 -11.65
CA LEU A 216 -0.70 -4.81 -10.90
C LEU A 216 -1.84 -4.41 -11.81
N ALA A 217 -1.60 -3.58 -12.83
CA ALA A 217 -2.63 -3.19 -13.80
C ALA A 217 -3.22 -4.41 -14.51
N GLY A 218 -2.38 -5.41 -14.83
CA GLY A 218 -2.84 -6.70 -15.35
C GLY A 218 -3.78 -7.42 -14.38
N TYR A 219 -3.46 -7.43 -13.09
CA TYR A 219 -4.30 -8.04 -12.04
C TYR A 219 -5.63 -7.33 -11.81
N VAL A 220 -5.67 -6.01 -12.03
CA VAL A 220 -6.95 -5.29 -11.94
C VAL A 220 -7.91 -5.78 -13.03
N ARG A 221 -7.42 -6.00 -14.25
CA ARG A 221 -8.22 -6.45 -15.39
C ARG A 221 -8.52 -7.95 -15.40
N SER A 222 -7.75 -8.73 -14.63
CA SER A 222 -7.90 -10.18 -14.51
C SER A 222 -8.01 -10.57 -13.03
N PRO A 223 -9.14 -10.28 -12.37
CA PRO A 223 -9.28 -10.48 -10.92
C PRO A 223 -9.20 -11.96 -10.55
N LEU A 224 -8.81 -12.23 -9.29
CA LEU A 224 -8.86 -13.57 -8.73
C LEU A 224 -10.30 -14.07 -8.66
N ARG A 225 -10.49 -15.38 -8.89
CA ARG A 225 -11.80 -16.06 -8.84
C ARG A 225 -11.89 -16.95 -7.61
N GLY A 226 -13.11 -17.25 -7.17
CA GLY A 226 -13.38 -18.16 -6.05
C GLY A 226 -13.79 -17.41 -4.78
N ASN A 227 -13.38 -17.92 -3.61
CA ASN A 227 -13.69 -17.32 -2.31
C ASN A 227 -12.80 -16.09 -2.05
N VAL A 228 -13.14 -14.99 -2.73
CA VAL A 228 -12.31 -13.78 -2.81
C VAL A 228 -13.16 -12.54 -2.56
N TRP A 229 -12.62 -11.62 -1.77
CA TRP A 229 -13.11 -10.26 -1.64
C TRP A 229 -12.12 -9.27 -2.22
N ARG A 230 -12.61 -8.48 -3.18
CA ARG A 230 -11.87 -7.45 -3.89
C ARG A 230 -12.22 -6.08 -3.32
N GLY A 231 -11.31 -5.51 -2.55
CA GLY A 231 -11.44 -4.17 -1.98
C GLY A 231 -11.02 -3.06 -2.95
N VAL A 232 -11.73 -1.94 -2.92
CA VAL A 232 -11.35 -0.69 -3.61
C VAL A 232 -11.48 0.47 -2.63
N ALA A 233 -10.44 1.29 -2.51
CA ALA A 233 -10.49 2.50 -1.68
C ALA A 233 -9.91 3.70 -2.43
N PHE A 234 -10.58 4.83 -2.31
CA PHE A 234 -10.10 6.13 -2.79
C PHE A 234 -9.68 7.07 -1.65
N LYS A 235 -9.77 6.59 -0.41
CA LYS A 235 -9.29 7.27 0.80
C LYS A 235 -8.54 6.31 1.71
N GLY A 236 -7.83 6.87 2.69
CA GLY A 236 -7.01 6.12 3.64
C GLY A 236 -7.79 5.46 4.77
N TYR A 237 -9.00 5.92 5.07
CA TYR A 237 -9.77 5.55 6.27
C TYR A 237 -11.28 5.82 6.06
N PRO A 238 -12.17 5.18 6.83
CA PRO A 238 -13.61 5.41 6.71
C PRO A 238 -14.00 6.79 7.25
N THR A 239 -15.12 7.35 6.80
CA THR A 239 -15.65 8.64 7.28
C THR A 239 -17.14 8.46 7.57
N LEU A 240 -17.68 9.20 8.55
CA LEU A 240 -19.06 9.01 9.01
C LEU A 240 -20.13 9.30 7.95
N ASP A 241 -19.82 10.21 7.03
CA ASP A 241 -20.65 10.63 5.90
C ASP A 241 -20.52 9.70 4.68
N GLY A 242 -19.62 8.72 4.72
CA GLY A 242 -19.44 7.75 3.64
C GLY A 242 -18.82 8.31 2.35
N ARG A 243 -18.26 9.53 2.35
CA ARG A 243 -17.68 10.16 1.15
C ARG A 243 -16.57 9.32 0.49
N LEU A 244 -16.44 9.36 -0.83
CA LEU A 244 -15.52 8.49 -1.56
C LEU A 244 -14.04 8.89 -1.35
N PHE A 245 -13.78 10.20 -1.36
CA PHE A 245 -12.46 10.83 -1.18
C PHE A 245 -12.39 11.57 0.16
N VAL A 246 -11.19 11.90 0.64
CA VAL A 246 -11.04 12.67 1.89
C VAL A 246 -11.52 14.11 1.72
N PHE A 247 -11.30 14.73 0.57
CA PHE A 247 -11.69 16.12 0.34
C PHE A 247 -12.43 16.29 -0.98
N PRO A 248 -13.62 15.73 -1.16
CA PRO A 248 -14.41 16.03 -2.35
C PRO A 248 -14.70 17.54 -2.38
N ASP A 249 -14.64 18.16 -3.56
CA ASP A 249 -15.06 19.55 -3.79
C ASP A 249 -14.24 20.63 -3.06
N GLN A 250 -13.02 20.30 -2.64
CA GLN A 250 -12.11 21.26 -2.01
C GLN A 250 -11.71 22.42 -2.94
N ASP A 251 -11.33 22.08 -4.17
CA ASP A 251 -10.98 23.00 -5.25
C ASP A 251 -10.99 22.28 -6.61
N ALA A 252 -10.81 23.05 -7.68
CA ALA A 252 -10.85 22.52 -9.05
C ALA A 252 -9.72 21.52 -9.34
N GLU A 253 -8.53 21.72 -8.76
CA GLU A 253 -7.38 20.85 -8.99
C GLU A 253 -7.58 19.48 -8.33
N ASN A 254 -7.99 19.46 -7.06
CA ASN A 254 -8.28 18.23 -6.35
C ASN A 254 -9.48 17.48 -6.95
N ASN A 255 -10.50 18.21 -7.42
CA ASN A 255 -11.62 17.59 -8.15
C ASN A 255 -11.17 16.92 -9.44
N ASP A 256 -10.25 17.54 -10.18
CA ASP A 256 -9.66 16.93 -11.37
C ASP A 256 -8.82 15.68 -11.01
N ILE A 257 -8.04 15.71 -9.93
CA ILE A 257 -7.33 14.52 -9.43
C ILE A 257 -8.30 13.38 -9.10
N CYS A 258 -9.38 13.67 -8.38
CA CYS A 258 -10.40 12.68 -8.03
C CYS A 258 -11.05 12.10 -9.28
N ARG A 259 -11.40 12.95 -10.27
CA ARG A 259 -11.95 12.53 -11.56
C ARG A 259 -10.99 11.61 -12.31
N GLN A 260 -9.71 11.97 -12.43
CA GLN A 260 -8.72 11.15 -13.12
C GLN A 260 -8.49 9.79 -12.43
N GLN A 261 -8.58 9.72 -11.10
CA GLN A 261 -8.54 8.45 -10.37
C GLN A 261 -9.78 7.59 -10.67
N LEU A 262 -10.96 8.19 -10.80
CA LEU A 262 -12.19 7.49 -11.22
C LEU A 262 -12.13 7.03 -12.67
N ASP A 263 -11.50 7.81 -13.56
CA ASP A 263 -11.26 7.41 -14.96
C ASP A 263 -10.39 6.15 -15.00
N ALA A 264 -9.24 6.15 -14.30
CA ALA A 264 -8.37 4.98 -14.22
C ALA A 264 -9.06 3.75 -13.60
N PHE A 265 -9.95 3.98 -12.63
CA PHE A 265 -10.78 2.92 -12.05
C PHE A 265 -11.78 2.36 -13.07
N ALA A 266 -12.55 3.21 -13.76
CA ALA A 266 -13.56 2.80 -14.73
C ALA A 266 -12.97 2.13 -15.98
N GLU A 267 -11.73 2.45 -16.35
CA GLU A 267 -10.99 1.74 -17.40
C GLU A 267 -10.68 0.28 -17.05
N CYS A 268 -10.66 -0.07 -15.77
CA CYS A 268 -10.19 -1.37 -15.31
C CYS A 268 -11.23 -2.21 -14.58
N ILE A 269 -12.38 -1.63 -14.21
CA ILE A 269 -13.39 -2.25 -13.36
C ILE A 269 -14.75 -2.14 -14.04
N ALA A 270 -15.42 -3.26 -14.26
CA ALA A 270 -16.76 -3.23 -14.83
C ALA A 270 -17.80 -2.81 -13.77
N PRO A 271 -18.85 -2.06 -14.16
CA PRO A 271 -19.92 -1.62 -13.22
C PRO A 271 -20.66 -2.77 -12.53
N SER A 272 -20.66 -3.96 -13.13
CA SER A 272 -21.30 -5.16 -12.58
C SER A 272 -20.46 -5.92 -11.56
N GLU A 273 -19.20 -5.53 -11.35
CA GLU A 273 -18.33 -6.21 -10.39
C GLU A 273 -18.77 -5.98 -8.95
N GLU A 274 -18.75 -7.04 -8.14
CA GLU A 274 -18.96 -6.93 -6.71
C GLU A 274 -17.67 -6.46 -6.03
N LEU A 275 -17.70 -5.24 -5.49
CA LEU A 275 -16.56 -4.61 -4.85
C LEU A 275 -16.82 -4.41 -3.36
N ILE A 276 -15.78 -4.60 -2.56
CA ILE A 276 -15.76 -4.31 -1.14
C ILE A 276 -15.16 -2.91 -0.93
N ASP A 277 -15.67 -2.16 0.04
CA ASP A 277 -15.01 -0.96 0.53
C ASP A 277 -13.61 -1.34 1.05
N GLY A 278 -12.56 -0.85 0.39
CA GLY A 278 -11.18 -1.17 0.76
C GLY A 278 -10.78 -0.64 2.14
N THR A 279 -11.58 0.23 2.76
CA THR A 279 -11.41 0.70 4.15
C THR A 279 -12.05 -0.23 5.19
N VAL A 280 -12.73 -1.31 4.78
CA VAL A 280 -13.53 -2.18 5.67
C VAL A 280 -12.77 -2.71 6.88
N MET A 281 -11.50 -3.07 6.74
CA MET A 281 -10.69 -3.53 7.89
C MET A 281 -10.54 -2.43 8.94
N LYS A 282 -10.34 -1.17 8.51
CA LYS A 282 -10.29 -0.03 9.41
C LYS A 282 -11.65 0.27 10.01
N ARG A 283 -12.74 0.15 9.23
CA ARG A 283 -14.12 0.26 9.74
C ARG A 283 -14.36 -0.67 10.91
N TRP A 284 -13.97 -1.93 10.80
CA TRP A 284 -14.17 -2.91 11.87
C TRP A 284 -13.23 -2.71 13.05
N VAL A 285 -11.99 -2.26 12.83
CA VAL A 285 -11.09 -1.90 13.94
C VAL A 285 -11.65 -0.72 14.74
N VAL A 286 -12.06 0.35 14.06
CA VAL A 286 -12.55 1.57 14.72
C VAL A 286 -13.89 1.32 15.44
N SER A 287 -14.74 0.44 14.91
CA SER A 287 -16.03 0.09 15.52
C SER A 287 -15.97 -1.05 16.54
N GLY A 288 -14.87 -1.79 16.63
CA GLY A 288 -14.77 -2.99 17.46
C GLY A 288 -15.34 -4.26 16.83
N GLY A 289 -15.81 -4.21 15.57
CA GLY A 289 -16.44 -5.34 14.87
C GLY A 289 -15.54 -6.57 14.74
N ILE A 290 -14.21 -6.39 14.78
CA ILE A 290 -13.24 -7.49 14.73
C ILE A 290 -12.45 -7.68 16.03
N LYS A 291 -12.98 -7.25 17.18
CA LYS A 291 -12.30 -7.44 18.48
C LYS A 291 -11.94 -8.90 18.78
N GLU A 292 -12.77 -9.84 18.31
CA GLU A 292 -12.58 -11.29 18.50
C GLU A 292 -11.71 -11.93 17.42
N PHE A 293 -11.19 -11.16 16.45
CA PHE A 293 -10.34 -11.69 15.38
C PHE A 293 -9.17 -12.56 15.87
N PRO A 294 -8.42 -12.19 16.94
CA PRO A 294 -7.39 -13.06 17.50
C PRO A 294 -7.91 -14.44 17.92
N THR A 295 -9.14 -14.51 18.44
CA THR A 295 -9.79 -15.77 18.82
C THR A 295 -10.13 -16.62 17.58
N TRP A 296 -10.55 -16.00 16.48
CA TRP A 296 -10.94 -16.72 15.25
C TRP A 296 -9.78 -17.42 14.56
N ILE A 297 -8.57 -16.88 14.68
CA ILE A 297 -7.35 -17.42 14.04
C ILE A 297 -6.36 -18.06 15.03
N ARG A 298 -6.74 -18.23 16.30
CA ARG A 298 -5.84 -18.65 17.38
C ARG A 298 -5.11 -19.97 17.10
N ASP A 299 -5.85 -20.92 16.54
CA ASP A 299 -5.38 -22.28 16.28
C ASP A 299 -4.79 -22.46 14.87
N ASN A 300 -4.81 -21.40 14.05
CA ASN A 300 -4.18 -21.38 12.75
C ASN A 300 -2.68 -21.14 12.88
N PRO A 301 -1.85 -21.69 11.97
CA PRO A 301 -0.51 -21.16 11.74
C PRO A 301 -0.63 -19.75 11.15
N VAL A 302 -0.07 -18.75 11.81
CA VAL A 302 -0.18 -17.34 11.38
C VAL A 302 1.18 -16.78 11.00
N ALA A 303 1.30 -16.28 9.78
CA ALA A 303 2.39 -15.42 9.35
C ALA A 303 1.93 -13.97 9.23
N VAL A 304 2.77 -13.04 9.69
CA VAL A 304 2.61 -11.61 9.42
C VAL A 304 3.73 -11.16 8.50
N VAL A 305 3.38 -10.49 7.41
CA VAL A 305 4.33 -9.82 6.52
C VAL A 305 4.38 -8.36 6.92
N GLY A 306 5.39 -7.98 7.68
CA GLY A 306 5.46 -6.67 8.30
C GLY A 306 6.83 -6.31 8.86
N PRO A 307 7.02 -5.06 9.27
CA PRO A 307 8.27 -4.56 9.85
C PRO A 307 8.57 -5.20 11.22
N VAL A 308 9.79 -5.00 11.72
CA VAL A 308 10.32 -5.71 12.90
C VAL A 308 9.51 -5.50 14.19
N TRP A 309 8.84 -4.36 14.34
CA TRP A 309 8.00 -4.06 15.51
C TRP A 309 6.74 -4.93 15.59
N PHE A 310 6.37 -5.65 14.54
CA PHE A 310 5.34 -6.71 14.60
C PHE A 310 5.79 -7.97 15.35
N SER A 311 7.03 -8.01 15.86
CA SER A 311 7.56 -9.18 16.59
C SER A 311 6.76 -9.53 17.85
N SER A 312 6.13 -8.53 18.48
CA SER A 312 5.27 -8.74 19.65
C SER A 312 3.81 -9.08 19.31
N LEU A 313 3.41 -9.02 18.03
CA LEU A 313 2.00 -9.19 17.67
C LEU A 313 1.46 -10.58 18.05
N GLY A 314 2.26 -11.63 17.85
CA GLY A 314 1.88 -13.00 18.21
C GLY A 314 1.51 -13.15 19.69
N SER A 315 2.32 -12.57 20.60
CA SER A 315 2.03 -12.62 22.04
C SER A 315 0.83 -11.74 22.41
N ARG A 316 0.73 -10.53 21.83
CA ARG A 316 -0.40 -9.61 22.06
C ARG A 316 -1.74 -10.20 21.62
N MET A 317 -1.77 -10.91 20.50
CA MET A 317 -2.95 -11.62 19.98
C MET A 317 -3.12 -13.02 20.56
N ARG A 318 -2.17 -13.50 21.38
CA ARG A 318 -2.14 -14.86 21.96
C ARG A 318 -2.27 -15.97 20.90
N LEU A 319 -1.51 -15.85 19.80
CA LEU A 319 -1.48 -16.80 18.70
C LEU A 319 -0.58 -17.99 19.06
N ALA A 320 -1.04 -19.22 18.79
CA ALA A 320 -0.32 -20.44 19.18
C ALA A 320 0.91 -20.74 18.28
N ASP A 321 0.82 -20.46 16.98
CA ASP A 321 1.90 -20.64 16.00
C ASP A 321 2.04 -19.34 15.19
N PHE A 322 3.07 -18.56 15.50
CA PHE A 322 3.27 -17.22 14.94
C PHE A 322 4.65 -17.10 14.27
N THR A 323 4.66 -16.57 13.04
CA THR A 323 5.88 -16.25 12.29
C THR A 323 5.84 -14.81 11.79
N LEU A 324 6.91 -14.04 12.04
CA LEU A 324 7.09 -12.73 11.42
C LEU A 324 7.98 -12.86 10.17
N ILE A 325 7.41 -12.63 9.00
CA ILE A 325 8.16 -12.44 7.75
C ILE A 325 8.56 -10.96 7.66
N ARG A 326 9.74 -10.67 8.20
CA ARG A 326 10.25 -9.31 8.34
C ARG A 326 10.46 -8.63 7.00
N ILE A 327 9.98 -7.40 6.88
CA ILE A 327 10.28 -6.50 5.74
C ILE A 327 10.90 -5.21 6.27
N ALA A 328 11.69 -4.55 5.43
CA ALA A 328 12.14 -3.19 5.73
C ALA A 328 10.95 -2.21 5.70
N HIS A 329 11.03 -1.14 6.48
CA HIS A 329 10.02 -0.09 6.48
C HIS A 329 9.96 0.65 5.13
N THR A 330 11.12 0.81 4.49
CA THR A 330 11.26 1.35 3.13
C THR A 330 11.67 0.25 2.15
N ASP A 331 11.52 0.50 0.86
CA ASP A 331 12.07 -0.32 -0.24
C ASP A 331 11.61 -1.78 -0.30
N SER A 332 10.52 -2.12 0.40
CA SER A 332 9.94 -3.48 0.40
C SER A 332 9.53 -3.95 -1.01
N PHE A 333 9.17 -3.02 -1.91
CA PHE A 333 8.88 -3.31 -3.32
C PHE A 333 10.08 -3.91 -4.08
N ALA A 334 11.30 -3.48 -3.76
CA ALA A 334 12.51 -4.02 -4.37
C ALA A 334 12.80 -5.44 -3.87
N ALA A 335 12.43 -5.74 -2.62
CA ALA A 335 12.60 -7.05 -1.98
C ALA A 335 11.43 -8.02 -2.24
N ARG A 336 10.41 -7.65 -3.02
CA ARG A 336 9.15 -8.40 -3.15
C ARG A 336 9.28 -9.88 -3.53
N PHE A 337 10.27 -10.26 -4.34
CA PHE A 337 10.50 -11.66 -4.72
C PHE A 337 11.08 -12.49 -3.57
N ASP A 338 11.98 -11.90 -2.79
CA ASP A 338 12.50 -12.54 -1.59
C ASP A 338 11.42 -12.66 -0.50
N ILE A 339 10.57 -11.63 -0.35
CA ILE A 339 9.39 -11.67 0.51
C ILE A 339 8.45 -12.81 0.06
N LEU A 340 8.13 -12.89 -1.23
CA LEU A 340 7.30 -13.95 -1.81
C LEU A 340 7.87 -15.34 -1.54
N ARG A 341 9.19 -15.53 -1.73
CA ARG A 341 9.88 -16.80 -1.45
C ARG A 341 9.73 -17.21 0.01
N ARG A 342 9.89 -16.27 0.95
CA ARG A 342 9.73 -16.53 2.39
C ARG A 342 8.29 -16.88 2.77
N ILE A 343 7.29 -16.22 2.16
CA ILE A 343 5.88 -16.57 2.37
C ILE A 343 5.58 -17.97 1.82
N ARG A 344 6.10 -18.31 0.63
CA ARG A 344 5.96 -19.64 0.05
C ARG A 344 6.55 -20.73 0.94
N ALA A 345 7.74 -20.51 1.48
CA ALA A 345 8.37 -21.45 2.41
C ALA A 345 7.49 -21.70 3.65
N PHE A 346 6.93 -20.64 4.25
CA PHE A 346 5.97 -20.78 5.35
C PHE A 346 4.72 -21.57 4.94
N LEU A 347 4.11 -21.24 3.79
CA LEU A 347 2.90 -21.93 3.32
C LEU A 347 3.15 -23.40 2.95
N ASP A 348 4.31 -23.71 2.36
CA ASP A 348 4.73 -25.08 2.05
C ASP A 348 4.92 -25.89 3.35
N GLU A 349 5.60 -25.33 4.37
CA GLU A 349 5.80 -25.97 5.68
C GLU A 349 4.49 -26.23 6.43
N LYS A 350 3.55 -25.27 6.38
CA LYS A 350 2.27 -25.35 7.09
C LYS A 350 1.16 -26.00 6.25
N SER A 351 1.48 -26.45 5.04
CA SER A 351 0.52 -27.16 4.19
C SER A 351 0.08 -28.48 4.85
N GLY A 352 -1.20 -28.85 4.69
CA GLY A 352 -1.74 -30.10 5.25
C GLY A 352 -2.09 -30.07 6.75
N ARG A 353 -1.88 -28.94 7.46
CA ARG A 353 -2.37 -28.76 8.83
C ARG A 353 -3.91 -28.80 8.88
N LYS A 354 -4.46 -29.16 10.04
CA LYS A 354 -5.92 -29.19 10.28
C LYS A 354 -6.56 -27.82 10.02
N HIS A 355 -5.93 -26.76 10.52
CA HIS A 355 -6.36 -25.38 10.31
C HIS A 355 -5.56 -24.75 9.17
N PRO A 356 -6.21 -24.02 8.24
CA PRO A 356 -5.53 -23.41 7.10
C PRO A 356 -4.52 -22.34 7.57
N PRO A 357 -3.33 -22.22 6.95
CA PRO A 357 -2.41 -21.17 7.32
C PRO A 357 -2.97 -19.78 6.96
N VAL A 358 -2.72 -18.82 7.82
CA VAL A 358 -3.13 -17.42 7.70
C VAL A 358 -1.91 -16.56 7.38
N VAL A 359 -2.02 -15.70 6.38
CA VAL A 359 -1.02 -14.66 6.08
C VAL A 359 -1.67 -13.29 6.18
N LEU A 360 -1.23 -12.50 7.15
CA LEU A 360 -1.68 -11.12 7.37
C LEU A 360 -0.66 -10.16 6.74
N PHE A 361 -1.11 -9.34 5.80
CA PHE A 361 -0.23 -8.41 5.10
C PHE A 361 -0.29 -7.00 5.70
N HIS A 362 0.85 -6.52 6.20
CA HIS A 362 1.14 -5.12 6.54
C HIS A 362 2.37 -4.66 5.74
N CYS A 363 2.24 -4.59 4.41
CA CYS A 363 3.38 -4.33 3.51
C CYS A 363 3.13 -3.26 2.43
N GLY A 364 2.19 -2.34 2.65
CA GLY A 364 1.75 -1.36 1.65
C GLY A 364 0.78 -2.00 0.67
N GLY A 365 -0.46 -1.50 0.58
CA GLY A 365 -1.59 -2.24 -0.03
C GLY A 365 -1.31 -2.78 -1.44
N SER A 366 -0.59 -2.03 -2.27
CA SER A 366 -0.20 -2.48 -3.61
C SER A 366 0.72 -3.71 -3.58
N LEU A 367 1.69 -3.77 -2.67
CA LEU A 367 2.59 -4.93 -2.54
C LEU A 367 1.84 -6.15 -2.00
N ALA A 368 0.94 -5.96 -1.03
CA ALA A 368 0.08 -7.03 -0.53
C ALA A 368 -0.74 -7.64 -1.67
N CYS A 369 -1.38 -6.80 -2.50
CA CYS A 369 -2.09 -7.23 -3.69
C CYS A 369 -1.18 -8.04 -4.64
N TRP A 370 0.00 -7.52 -4.99
CA TRP A 370 0.95 -8.21 -5.88
C TRP A 370 1.38 -9.60 -5.35
N LEU A 371 1.61 -9.71 -4.03
CA LEU A 371 1.97 -10.97 -3.37
C LEU A 371 0.80 -11.96 -3.40
N ILE A 372 -0.41 -11.51 -3.04
CA ILE A 372 -1.62 -12.35 -3.00
C ILE A 372 -1.90 -12.97 -4.37
N PHE A 373 -1.81 -12.20 -5.45
CA PHE A 373 -2.02 -12.72 -6.82
C PHE A 373 -1.04 -13.83 -7.23
N ARG A 374 0.16 -13.88 -6.62
CA ARG A 374 1.18 -14.93 -6.86
C ARG A 374 1.11 -16.10 -5.90
N LEU A 375 0.38 -15.94 -4.81
CA LEU A 375 0.23 -16.94 -3.76
C LEU A 375 -1.05 -17.74 -3.98
N PHE A 376 -2.18 -17.07 -4.17
CA PHE A 376 -3.49 -17.72 -4.17
C PHE A 376 -3.63 -18.88 -5.18
N PRO A 377 -3.17 -18.77 -6.44
CA PRO A 377 -3.25 -19.89 -7.38
C PRO A 377 -2.50 -21.16 -6.92
N LYS A 378 -1.42 -20.99 -6.12
CA LYS A 378 -0.62 -22.12 -5.58
C LYS A 378 -1.12 -22.58 -4.21
N TYR A 379 -1.75 -21.70 -3.44
CA TYR A 379 -2.21 -21.98 -2.08
C TYR A 379 -3.70 -21.62 -1.88
N PRO A 380 -4.61 -22.27 -2.63
CA PRO A 380 -6.03 -21.90 -2.61
C PRO A 380 -6.74 -22.23 -1.30
N ARG A 381 -6.11 -22.99 -0.39
CA ARG A 381 -6.63 -23.34 0.94
C ARG A 381 -6.20 -22.36 2.04
N SER A 382 -5.34 -21.39 1.74
CA SER A 382 -4.82 -20.45 2.74
C SER A 382 -5.75 -19.25 2.93
N LEU A 383 -5.64 -18.60 4.10
CA LEU A 383 -6.28 -17.33 4.39
C LEU A 383 -5.29 -16.19 4.09
N LEU A 384 -5.48 -15.46 2.99
CA LEU A 384 -4.56 -14.40 2.54
C LEU A 384 -5.23 -13.03 2.70
N LEU A 385 -4.85 -12.27 3.73
CA LEU A 385 -5.63 -11.14 4.21
C LEU A 385 -4.83 -9.83 4.22
N ASP A 386 -5.17 -8.90 3.34
CA ASP A 386 -4.64 -7.52 3.35
C ASP A 386 -5.29 -6.67 4.45
N PHE A 387 -4.72 -6.77 5.65
CA PHE A 387 -5.09 -5.89 6.76
C PHE A 387 -4.56 -4.47 6.57
N GLY A 388 -3.39 -4.33 5.94
CA GLY A 388 -2.67 -3.06 5.90
C GLY A 388 -2.50 -2.47 7.30
N GLN A 389 -2.71 -1.16 7.42
CA GLN A 389 -2.57 -0.44 8.68
C GLN A 389 -3.61 -0.82 9.75
N ALA A 390 -4.71 -1.51 9.40
CA ALA A 390 -5.69 -1.93 10.41
C ALA A 390 -5.07 -2.89 11.45
N LEU A 391 -4.02 -3.63 11.08
CA LEU A 391 -3.30 -4.50 12.01
C LEU A 391 -2.58 -3.73 13.14
N LEU A 392 -2.41 -2.41 13.00
CA LEU A 392 -1.82 -1.56 14.04
C LEU A 392 -2.74 -1.40 15.27
N ALA A 393 -3.99 -1.85 15.22
CA ALA A 393 -4.89 -1.81 16.38
C ALA A 393 -4.26 -2.43 17.65
N TRP A 394 -3.41 -3.45 17.48
CA TRP A 394 -2.70 -4.14 18.56
C TRP A 394 -1.27 -3.62 18.81
N LEU A 395 -0.85 -2.55 18.13
CA LEU A 395 0.50 -1.96 18.15
C LEU A 395 0.44 -0.41 18.12
N LEU A 396 -0.55 0.20 18.78
CA LEU A 396 -0.78 1.66 18.75
C LEU A 396 0.27 2.44 19.55
N ASP A 397 1.01 1.76 20.44
CA ASP A 397 2.13 2.28 21.23
C ASP A 397 3.43 2.45 20.43
N GLU A 398 3.49 1.91 19.20
CA GLU A 398 4.67 2.07 18.35
C GLU A 398 4.79 3.52 17.83
N PRO A 399 5.93 4.21 18.03
CA PRO A 399 6.08 5.64 17.77
C PRO A 399 6.24 5.98 16.28
N TRP A 400 6.48 4.98 15.42
CA TRP A 400 6.95 5.17 14.05
C TRP A 400 5.88 5.60 13.03
N TYR A 401 4.65 5.89 13.49
CA TYR A 401 3.50 6.14 12.62
C TYR A 401 2.64 7.32 13.11
N GLY A 402 2.93 8.51 12.60
CA GLY A 402 2.00 9.64 12.54
C GLY A 402 0.98 9.42 11.42
N LEU A 403 0.00 8.55 11.68
CA LEU A 403 -1.05 8.23 10.73
C LEU A 403 -2.30 9.03 11.08
N THR A 404 -2.78 9.86 10.16
CA THR A 404 -3.96 10.71 10.38
C THR A 404 -5.17 9.95 10.94
N TRP A 405 -5.46 8.76 10.42
CA TRP A 405 -6.60 7.97 10.92
C TRP A 405 -6.38 7.40 12.33
N LYS A 406 -5.13 7.19 12.75
CA LYS A 406 -4.79 6.83 14.14
C LYS A 406 -5.11 8.01 15.04
N GLU A 407 -4.71 9.22 14.67
CA GLU A 407 -5.02 10.45 15.42
C GLU A 407 -6.54 10.65 15.55
N ILE A 408 -7.29 10.51 14.44
CA ILE A 408 -8.75 10.64 14.43
C ILE A 408 -9.43 9.59 15.33
N TYR A 409 -8.98 8.34 15.29
CA TYR A 409 -9.73 7.21 15.87
C TYR A 409 -9.06 6.51 17.05
N LEU A 410 -7.94 7.00 17.61
CA LEU A 410 -7.15 6.29 18.62
C LEU A 410 -8.01 5.79 19.78
N LYS A 411 -8.74 6.71 20.41
CA LYS A 411 -9.62 6.42 21.54
C LYS A 411 -10.71 5.42 21.17
N ALA A 412 -11.38 5.63 20.04
CA ALA A 412 -12.41 4.73 19.54
C ALA A 412 -11.89 3.31 19.27
N MET A 413 -10.69 3.18 18.70
CA MET A 413 -10.05 1.87 18.46
C MET A 413 -9.78 1.15 19.77
N ILE A 414 -9.18 1.81 20.76
CA ILE A 414 -8.84 1.20 22.04
C ILE A 414 -10.11 0.75 22.78
N GLU A 415 -11.09 1.65 22.93
CA GLU A 415 -12.32 1.39 23.67
C GLU A 415 -13.18 0.32 22.97
N ASN A 416 -13.46 0.47 21.67
CA ASN A 416 -14.36 -0.46 20.98
C ASN A 416 -13.73 -1.83 20.72
N MET A 417 -12.42 -1.93 20.53
CA MET A 417 -11.73 -3.23 20.41
C MET A 417 -11.50 -3.89 21.78
N GLY A 418 -11.79 -3.21 22.89
CA GLY A 418 -11.55 -3.73 24.25
C GLY A 418 -10.07 -3.88 24.57
N LEU A 419 -9.24 -2.98 24.06
CA LEU A 419 -7.77 -3.01 24.21
C LEU A 419 -7.25 -2.14 25.37
N GLU A 420 -8.13 -1.55 26.16
CA GLU A 420 -7.78 -0.68 27.28
C GLU A 420 -6.80 -1.35 28.25
N ASN A 421 -7.07 -2.60 28.67
CA ASN A 421 -6.19 -3.32 29.59
C ASN A 421 -4.79 -3.53 28.99
N LEU A 422 -4.71 -3.92 27.71
CA LEU A 422 -3.43 -4.10 27.02
C LEU A 422 -2.61 -2.80 27.05
N TYR A 423 -3.22 -1.67 26.69
CA TYR A 423 -2.50 -0.40 26.62
C TYR A 423 -2.24 0.22 28.00
N ARG A 424 -3.09 -0.02 29.00
CA ARG A 424 -2.82 0.37 30.39
C ARG A 424 -1.63 -0.41 30.95
N GLU A 425 -1.51 -1.70 30.64
CA GLU A 425 -0.35 -2.51 31.03
C GLU A 425 0.94 -2.03 30.35
N LEU A 426 0.88 -1.68 29.06
CA LEU A 426 2.04 -1.21 28.30
C LEU A 426 2.50 0.20 28.68
N ALA A 427 1.56 1.16 28.79
CA ALA A 427 1.87 2.57 29.07
C ALA A 427 1.96 2.88 30.57
N GLY A 428 1.43 2.01 31.43
CA GLY A 428 1.42 2.19 32.88
C GLY A 428 0.82 3.53 33.30
N PRO A 429 1.51 4.33 34.14
CA PRO A 429 1.01 5.63 34.59
C PRO A 429 0.91 6.68 33.46
N HIS A 430 1.52 6.41 32.30
CA HIS A 430 1.48 7.30 31.14
C HIS A 430 0.30 7.01 30.20
N TYR A 431 -0.59 6.06 30.53
CA TYR A 431 -1.71 5.72 29.66
C TYR A 431 -2.64 6.91 29.36
N GLU A 432 -3.12 7.63 30.38
CA GLU A 432 -4.02 8.77 30.16
C GLU A 432 -3.30 9.92 29.42
N PRO A 433 -2.08 10.35 29.82
CA PRO A 433 -1.33 11.36 29.06
C PRO A 433 -1.00 10.93 27.62
N TRP A 434 -0.73 9.66 27.37
CA TRP A 434 -0.48 9.13 26.02
C TRP A 434 -1.75 9.21 25.16
N LEU A 435 -2.89 8.84 25.74
CA LEU A 435 -4.19 8.89 25.05
C LEU A 435 -4.62 10.35 24.78
N GLU A 436 -4.38 11.25 25.72
CA GLU A 436 -4.66 12.69 25.61
C GLU A 436 -3.70 13.38 24.65
N SER A 437 -2.39 13.14 24.74
CA SER A 437 -1.40 13.75 23.82
C SER A 437 -1.61 13.34 22.36
N ALA A 438 -2.09 12.13 22.12
CA ALA A 438 -2.49 11.70 20.79
C ALA A 438 -3.78 12.39 20.29
N ALA A 439 -4.59 12.92 21.21
CA ALA A 439 -5.74 13.77 20.91
C ALA A 439 -5.38 15.27 20.90
N GLU A 440 -4.25 15.69 21.50
CA GLU A 440 -3.77 17.08 21.52
C GLU A 440 -2.70 17.37 20.46
N ALA A 441 -2.09 16.36 19.84
CA ALA A 441 -1.26 16.49 18.64
C ALA A 441 -2.08 16.89 17.38
N ILE A 442 -3.22 17.55 17.60
CA ILE A 442 -4.14 18.18 16.66
C ILE A 442 -3.72 19.65 16.60
N PRO A 443 -2.83 20.07 15.68
CA PRO A 443 -2.39 21.46 15.57
C PRO A 443 -3.48 22.42 15.08
#